data_AF-A0A0F9BXL3-F1
#
_entry.id   AF-A0A0F9BXL3-F1
#
_cell.length_a   1.000
_cell.length_b   1.000
_cell.length_c   1.000
_cell.angle_alpha   90.00
_cell.angle_beta   90.00
_cell.angle_gamma   90.00
#
_symmetry.space_group_name_H-M   'P 1'
#
loop_
_entity.id
_entity.type
_entity.pdbx_description
1 polymer ?
#
loop_
_entity_poly.entity_id
_entity_poly.type
_entity_poly.pdbx_seq_one_letter_code
_entity_poly.pdbx_strand_id
1 'polypeptide(L)' 'MTFYMETQVTTLPVLSLEVCDQVRVRNQKPKINSDVVQEYAEAYQLGKIDEPLDVFQEQGTERYIVADGENRLLA' A
#
# COMPACT_ATOMS: atom_id res chain seq x y z
N MET A 1 -2.85 -26.55 -14.13
CA MET A 1 -3.12 -25.19 -14.61
C MET A 1 -2.36 -24.26 -13.70
N THR A 2 -1.12 -23.92 -14.07
CA THR A 2 -0.23 -23.07 -13.27
C THR A 2 -0.56 -21.63 -13.60
N PHE A 3 -1.21 -20.94 -12.67
CA PHE A 3 -1.48 -19.51 -12.81
C PHE A 3 -0.18 -18.76 -12.50
N TYR A 4 0.50 -18.28 -13.55
CA TYR A 4 1.54 -17.28 -13.39
C TYR A 4 0.83 -15.96 -13.13
N MET A 5 0.75 -15.53 -11.87
CA MET A 5 0.44 -14.14 -11.57
C MET A 5 1.72 -13.35 -11.85
N GLU A 6 1.79 -12.71 -13.02
CA GLU A 6 2.84 -11.73 -13.29
C GLU A 6 2.65 -10.55 -12.32
N THR A 7 3.57 -10.40 -11.38
CA THR A 7 3.65 -9.22 -10.52
C THR A 7 4.09 -8.04 -11.39
N GLN A 8 3.15 -7.19 -11.77
CA GLN A 8 3.44 -5.99 -12.54
C GLN A 8 3.71 -4.82 -11.61
N VAL A 9 4.92 -4.26 -11.68
CA VAL A 9 5.25 -3.01 -10.98
C VAL A 9 4.87 -1.84 -11.88
N THR A 10 4.03 -0.94 -11.38
CA THR A 10 3.58 0.25 -12.11
C THR A 10 3.58 1.47 -11.20
N THR A 11 3.78 2.65 -11.77
CA THR A 11 3.71 3.91 -11.04
C THR A 11 2.26 4.39 -11.03
N LEU A 12 1.65 4.48 -9.84
CA LEU A 12 0.30 4.98 -9.64
C LEU A 12 0.31 6.33 -8.92
N PRO A 13 -0.60 7.26 -9.27
CA PRO A 13 -0.77 8.48 -8.49
C PRO A 13 -1.29 8.13 -7.10
N VAL A 14 -0.71 8.74 -6.05
CA VAL A 14 -1.10 8.49 -4.64
C VAL A 14 -2.60 8.72 -4.40
N LEU A 15 -3.21 9.67 -5.12
CA LEU A 15 -4.65 9.94 -5.05
C LEU A 15 -5.55 8.78 -5.53
N SER A 16 -5.01 7.85 -6.33
CA SER A 16 -5.70 6.64 -6.76
C SER A 16 -5.55 5.48 -5.78
N LEU A 17 -4.67 5.62 -4.79
CA LEU A 17 -4.41 4.65 -3.74
C LEU A 17 -5.32 4.93 -2.54
N GLU A 18 -6.08 3.93 -2.15
CA GLU A 18 -6.87 3.91 -0.93
C GLU A 18 -6.16 2.96 0.05
N VAL A 19 -5.84 3.45 1.25
CA VAL A 19 -5.43 2.55 2.34
C VAL A 19 -6.62 1.63 2.57
N CYS A 20 -6.40 0.30 2.59
CA CYS A 20 -7.47 -0.62 2.94
C CYS A 20 -7.97 -0.25 4.33
N ASP A 21 -9.12 0.42 4.38
CA ASP A 21 -9.82 0.64 5.62
C ASP A 21 -10.41 -0.72 6.00
N GLN A 22 -9.59 -1.53 6.66
CA GLN A 22 -9.89 -2.91 7.07
C GLN A 22 -11.16 -3.00 7.94
N VAL A 23 -11.80 -1.88 8.27
CA VAL A 23 -13.17 -1.77 8.79
C VAL A 23 -14.19 -2.49 7.90
N ARG A 24 -14.00 -2.56 6.56
CA ARG A 24 -14.94 -3.28 5.67
C ARG A 24 -14.74 -4.79 5.60
N VAL A 25 -13.54 -5.31 5.93
CA VAL A 25 -13.17 -6.73 5.66
C VAL A 25 -12.80 -7.52 6.92
N ARG A 26 -12.25 -6.89 7.97
CA ARG A 26 -11.70 -7.60 9.15
C ARG A 26 -12.04 -7.00 10.51
N ASN A 27 -12.83 -5.92 10.60
CA ASN A 27 -13.26 -5.32 11.87
C ASN A 27 -12.07 -4.89 12.78
N GLN A 28 -10.90 -4.63 12.19
CA GLN A 28 -9.71 -4.13 12.88
C GLN A 28 -9.31 -2.81 12.23
N LYS A 29 -9.18 -1.74 13.03
CA LYS A 29 -8.65 -0.48 12.54
C LYS A 29 -7.15 -0.65 12.26
N PRO A 30 -6.62 -0.14 11.14
CA PRO A 30 -5.18 -0.09 10.94
C PRO A 30 -4.56 0.68 12.12
N LYS A 31 -3.67 0.04 12.87
CA LYS A 31 -2.87 0.69 13.92
C LYS A 31 -1.78 1.50 13.23
N ILE A 32 -2.16 2.66 12.72
CA ILE A 32 -1.19 3.63 12.21
C ILE A 32 -0.39 4.12 13.42
N ASN A 33 0.91 3.85 13.41
CA ASN A 33 1.85 4.38 14.39
C ASN A 33 2.64 5.51 13.74
N SER A 34 2.45 6.75 14.22
CA SER A 34 3.10 7.94 13.66
C SER A 34 4.62 7.84 13.65
N ASP A 35 5.20 7.22 14.68
CA ASP A 35 6.66 7.11 14.81
C ASP A 35 7.23 6.20 13.73
N VAL A 36 6.50 5.12 13.42
CA VAL A 36 6.85 4.17 12.36
C VAL A 36 6.71 4.83 10.99
N VAL A 37 5.64 5.59 10.75
CA VAL A 37 5.48 6.35 9.49
C VAL A 37 6.64 7.32 9.27
N GLN A 38 7.07 8.02 10.32
CA GLN A 38 8.20 8.94 10.22
C GLN A 38 9.52 8.20 9.91
N GLU A 39 9.78 7.06 10.55
CA GLU A 39 10.96 6.23 10.24
C GLU A 39 10.95 5.76 8.78
N TYR A 40 9.80 5.36 8.24
CA TYR A 40 9.66 5.00 6.83
C TYR A 40 9.93 6.19 5.90
N ALA A 41 9.47 7.40 6.25
CA ALA A 41 9.70 8.61 5.46
C ALA A 41 11.19 8.98 5.41
N GLU A 42 11.86 8.93 6.56
CA GLU A 42 13.31 9.18 6.65
C GLU A 42 14.10 8.12 5.88
N ALA A 43 13.72 6.85 6.00
CA ALA A 43 14.38 5.75 5.28
C ALA A 43 14.17 5.82 3.77
N TYR A 44 12.99 6.24 3.30
CA TYR A 44 12.72 6.49 1.88
C TYR A 44 13.56 7.66 1.34
N GLN A 45 13.65 8.77 2.07
CA GLN A 45 14.50 9.90 1.69
C GLN A 45 15.99 9.53 1.62
N LEU A 46 16.43 8.62 2.48
CA LEU A 46 17.80 8.08 2.47
C LEU A 46 18.03 7.00 1.41
N GLY A 47 17.01 6.64 0.60
CA GLY A 47 17.10 5.61 -0.42
C GLY A 47 17.29 4.19 0.14
N LYS A 48 16.91 3.97 1.40
CA LYS A 48 17.04 2.66 2.07
C LYS A 48 15.82 1.76 1.86
N ILE A 49 14.72 2.33 1.37
CA ILE A 49 13.47 1.62 1.08
C ILE A 49 13.07 1.99 -0.34
N ASP A 50 13.01 0.99 -1.21
CA ASP A 50 12.57 1.10 -2.61
C ASP A 50 11.60 -0.05 -2.95
N GLU A 51 11.03 -0.67 -1.93
CA GLU A 51 10.09 -1.77 -2.10
C GLU A 51 8.73 -1.21 -2.56
N PRO A 52 8.14 -1.78 -3.64
CA PRO A 52 6.84 -1.36 -4.12
C PRO A 52 5.74 -1.69 -3.11
N LEU A 53 4.62 -0.96 -3.21
CA LEU A 53 3.41 -1.25 -2.45
C LEU A 53 2.64 -2.41 -3.09
N ASP A 54 2.19 -3.34 -2.26
CA ASP A 54 1.26 -4.38 -2.70
C ASP A 54 -0.16 -3.80 -2.72
N VAL A 55 -0.73 -3.72 -3.93
CA VAL A 55 -2.06 -3.16 -4.17
C VAL A 55 -2.93 -4.15 -4.92
N PHE A 56 -4.23 -4.12 -4.65
CA PHE A 56 -5.24 -4.79 -5.47
C PHE A 56 -6.19 -3.76 -6.06
N GLN A 57 -6.51 -3.91 -7.35
CA GLN A 57 -7.50 -3.07 -8.00
C GLN A 57 -8.91 -3.54 -7.60
N GLU A 58 -9.75 -2.60 -7.16
CA GLU A 58 -11.17 -2.89 -6.92
C GLU A 58 -11.89 -3.06 -8.28
N GLN A 59 -12.56 -4.20 -8.48
CA GLN A 59 -13.24 -4.48 -9.74
C GLN A 59 -14.38 -3.50 -9.99
N GLY A 60 -14.37 -2.86 -11.17
CA GLY A 60 -15.40 -1.92 -11.58
C GLY A 60 -15.14 -0.47 -11.13
N THR A 61 -14.00 -0.18 -10.50
CA THR A 61 -13.57 1.18 -10.17
C THR A 61 -12.12 1.43 -10.60
N GLU A 62 -11.72 2.71 -10.63
CA GLU A 62 -10.33 3.12 -10.85
C GLU A 62 -9.52 3.17 -9.54
N ARG A 63 -10.00 2.49 -8.49
CA ARG A 63 -9.41 2.53 -7.15
C ARG A 63 -8.48 1.35 -6.94
N TYR A 64 -7.31 1.66 -6.39
CA TYR A 64 -6.33 0.68 -5.97
C TYR A 64 -6.27 0.67 -4.46
N ILE A 65 -6.41 -0.50 -3.86
CA ILE A 65 -6.44 -0.66 -2.41
C ILE A 65 -5.11 -1.28 -1.96
N VAL A 66 -4.43 -0.65 -1.01
CA VAL A 66 -3.17 -1.17 -0.44
C VAL A 66 -3.47 -2.40 0.42
N ALA A 67 -2.91 -3.56 0.05
CA ALA A 67 -2.98 -4.79 0.81
C ALA A 67 -1.93 -4.87 1.93
N ASP A 68 -0.74 -4.32 1.66
CA ASP A 68 0.39 -4.28 2.61
C ASP A 68 1.27 -3.05 2.33
N GLY A 69 1.82 -2.47 3.40
CA GLY A 69 2.65 -1.27 3.33
C GLY A 69 1.91 0.04 3.56
N GLU A 70 0.84 0.05 4.36
CA GLU A 70 0.08 1.26 4.68
C GLU A 70 0.96 2.36 5.28
N ASN A 71 1.92 2.00 6.14
CA ASN A 71 2.87 2.97 6.70
C ASN A 71 3.82 3.56 5.64
N ARG A 72 4.14 2.80 4.58
CA ARG A 72 4.95 3.27 3.44
C ARG A 72 4.15 4.19 2.53
N LEU A 73 2.84 3.95 2.38
CA LEU A 73 1.95 4.86 1.65
C LEU A 73 1.80 6.21 2.37
N LEU A 74 1.81 6.19 3.71
CA LEU A 74 1.62 7.38 4.55
C LEU A 74 2.90 8.19 4.78
N ALA A 75 4.07 7.60 4.52
CA ALA A 75 5.40 8.18 4.67
C ALA A 75 5.75 9.14 3.53
#